data_AF-A0A1V5DQ48-F1
#
_entry.id   AF-A0A1V5DQ48-F1
#
_cell.length_a   1.000
_cell.length_b   1.000
_cell.length_c   1.000
_cell.angle_alpha   90.00
_cell.angle_beta   90.00
_cell.angle_gamma   90.00
#
_symmetry.space_group_name_H-M   'P 1'
#
loop_
_entity.id
_entity.type
_entity.pdbx_description
1 polymer ?
#
loop_
_entity_poly.entity_id
_entity_poly.type
_entity_poly.pdbx_seq_one_letter_code
_entity_poly.pdbx_strand_id
1 'polypeptide(L)'
;MILRVNYFGWRGQEALIYPEELGCDIIEDHTHDPDGIWSQKSKATFCCASLRKTHPMPVGGAAWSPVGFSLSAPSPPSRACLISSEAKLAGMILKQAYLLGAPINKEEFRAFLSRGEAGLADEYVSDISKISSTLLSLISPWCLRKKRDENFQALIHSGHIPEEFIAKKSLPTGCVPFSLVLLLPSESERDRVKRKLIENRVYPAVLWPVSSSTDRCSADFSSRMLSLPCDYRYAEPDIFRLLSIMKKVFVT
;
A
#
# COMPACT_ATOMS: atom_id res chain seq x y z
N MET A 1 -20.46 13.11 9.22
CA MET A 1 -19.24 12.27 9.24
C MET A 1 -18.48 12.48 7.94
N ILE A 2 -17.17 12.63 8.01
CA ILE A 2 -16.27 12.78 6.85
C ILE A 2 -15.24 11.66 6.92
N LEU A 3 -15.12 10.88 5.84
CA LEU A 3 -14.01 9.93 5.66
C LEU A 3 -12.90 10.62 4.85
N ARG A 4 -11.67 10.51 5.33
CA ARG A 4 -10.47 10.99 4.65
C ARG A 4 -9.49 9.85 4.53
N VAL A 5 -8.69 9.89 3.48
CA VAL A 5 -7.70 8.85 3.21
C VAL A 5 -6.35 9.50 3.11
N ASN A 6 -5.37 8.98 3.85
CA ASN A 6 -3.96 9.32 3.70
C ASN A 6 -3.41 8.67 2.43
N TYR A 7 -3.92 9.14 1.29
CA TYR A 7 -3.71 8.47 0.03
C TYR A 7 -2.25 8.62 -0.41
N PHE A 8 -1.62 7.47 -0.67
CA PHE A 8 -0.21 7.32 -1.04
C PHE A 8 0.82 7.77 0.00
N GLY A 9 0.43 8.23 1.19
CA GLY A 9 1.36 8.77 2.17
C GLY A 9 1.99 10.11 1.78
N TRP A 10 1.31 10.91 0.94
CA TRP A 10 1.89 12.11 0.30
C TRP A 10 1.76 13.41 1.06
N ARG A 11 0.88 13.47 2.07
CA ARG A 11 0.48 14.75 2.67
C ARG A 11 1.27 15.10 3.93
N GLY A 12 1.73 14.10 4.69
CA GLY A 12 2.53 14.29 5.91
C GLY A 12 1.78 14.87 7.10
N GLN A 13 0.74 15.66 6.85
CA GLN A 13 -0.15 16.22 7.85
C GLN A 13 -1.55 16.40 7.26
N GLU A 14 -2.51 16.58 8.17
CA GLU A 14 -3.89 16.89 7.84
C GLU A 14 -3.99 18.21 7.04
N ALA A 15 -4.86 18.25 6.03
CA ALA A 15 -5.11 19.47 5.25
C ALA A 15 -6.05 20.45 5.97
N LEU A 16 -6.71 19.99 7.03
CA LEU A 16 -7.66 20.77 7.83
C LEU A 16 -7.03 21.01 9.19
N ILE A 17 -6.83 22.28 9.52
CA ILE A 17 -6.10 22.70 10.72
C ILE A 17 -7.00 22.57 11.97
N TYR A 18 -8.33 22.66 11.78
CA TYR A 18 -9.37 22.66 12.82
C TYR A 18 -10.51 21.67 12.50
N PRO A 19 -10.26 20.36 12.52
CA PRO A 19 -11.28 19.33 12.31
C PRO A 19 -12.51 19.45 13.21
N GLU A 20 -12.33 19.92 14.44
CA GLU A 20 -13.36 20.19 15.45
C GLU A 20 -14.41 21.22 15.00
N GLU A 21 -14.04 22.16 14.13
CA GLU A 21 -14.92 23.24 13.66
C GLU A 21 -15.96 22.74 12.63
N LEU A 22 -15.78 21.54 12.08
CA LEU A 22 -16.70 20.97 11.09
C LEU A 22 -18.01 20.45 11.70
N GLY A 23 -18.08 20.34 13.03
CA GLY A 23 -19.28 19.88 13.74
C GLY A 23 -19.70 18.45 13.38
N CYS A 24 -18.78 17.61 12.89
CA CYS A 24 -19.09 16.21 12.56
C CYS A 24 -17.87 15.30 12.73
N ASP A 25 -18.13 13.99 12.90
CA ASP A 25 -17.05 13.02 13.08
C ASP A 25 -16.14 12.90 11.86
N ILE A 26 -14.85 12.75 12.11
CA ILE A 26 -13.84 12.55 11.09
C ILE A 26 -13.23 11.18 11.28
N ILE A 27 -13.23 10.41 10.20
CA ILE A 27 -12.56 9.12 10.12
C ILE A 27 -11.40 9.25 9.14
N GLU A 28 -10.22 8.80 9.53
CA GLU A 28 -9.05 8.76 8.66
C GLU A 28 -8.59 7.32 8.37
N ASP A 29 -8.49 6.97 7.08
CA ASP A 29 -7.85 5.74 6.63
C ASP A 29 -6.37 6.02 6.34
N HIS A 30 -5.51 5.45 7.18
CA HIS A 30 -4.05 5.52 7.08
C HIS A 30 -3.42 4.30 6.44
N THR A 31 -4.16 3.45 5.73
CA THR A 31 -3.67 2.18 5.14
C THR A 31 -2.40 2.34 4.30
N HIS A 32 -2.24 3.45 3.57
CA HIS A 32 -1.06 3.69 2.74
C HIS A 32 0.13 4.25 3.52
N ASP A 33 -0.08 4.74 4.75
CA ASP A 33 1.00 5.27 5.59
C ASP A 33 0.70 5.20 7.10
N PRO A 34 0.47 4.00 7.68
CA PRO A 34 -0.02 3.85 9.06
C PRO A 34 0.99 4.31 10.11
N ASP A 35 2.27 4.33 9.75
CA ASP A 35 3.36 4.71 10.64
C ASP A 35 3.86 6.14 10.35
N GLY A 36 3.15 6.88 9.49
CA GLY A 36 3.54 8.22 9.05
C GLY A 36 3.23 9.31 10.07
N ILE A 37 3.79 10.51 9.84
CA ILE A 37 3.59 11.67 10.71
C ILE A 37 2.09 12.01 10.86
N TRP A 38 1.32 11.95 9.76
CA TRP A 38 -0.12 12.23 9.83
C TRP A 38 -0.86 11.20 10.70
N SER A 39 -0.60 9.90 10.52
CA SER A 39 -1.21 8.86 11.35
C SER A 39 -0.90 9.05 12.84
N GLN A 40 0.36 9.33 13.17
CA GLN A 40 0.81 9.52 14.56
C GLN A 40 0.30 10.81 15.21
N LYS A 41 0.09 11.88 14.42
CA LYS A 41 -0.34 13.20 14.89
C LYS A 41 -1.78 13.53 14.50
N SER A 42 -2.56 12.53 14.11
CA SER A 42 -3.93 12.73 13.68
C SER A 42 -4.76 13.39 14.78
N LYS A 43 -5.70 14.24 14.37
CA LYS A 43 -6.72 14.84 15.25
C LYS A 43 -8.12 14.35 14.92
N ALA A 44 -8.24 13.29 14.12
CA ALA A 44 -9.53 12.72 13.73
C ALA A 44 -10.27 12.10 14.93
N THR A 45 -11.59 11.95 14.82
CA THR A 45 -12.40 11.21 15.80
C THR A 45 -11.91 9.76 15.86
N PHE A 46 -11.78 9.13 14.70
CA PHE A 46 -11.30 7.76 14.56
C PHE A 46 -10.31 7.64 13.41
N CYS A 47 -9.47 6.63 13.51
CA CYS A 47 -8.56 6.24 12.46
C CYS A 47 -8.63 4.74 12.24
N CYS A 48 -8.34 4.30 11.02
CA CYS A 48 -8.17 2.90 10.68
C CYS A 48 -7.00 2.71 9.71
N ALA A 49 -6.46 1.49 9.67
CA ALA A 49 -5.46 1.12 8.67
C ALA A 49 -5.40 -0.38 8.44
N SER A 50 -5.15 -0.81 7.20
CA SER A 50 -4.78 -2.19 6.89
C SER A 50 -3.26 -2.37 6.98
N LEU A 51 -2.79 -2.93 8.09
CA LEU A 51 -1.36 -3.11 8.36
C LEU A 51 -0.67 -4.01 7.32
N ARG A 52 -1.37 -5.01 6.79
CA ARG A 52 -0.84 -5.96 5.79
C ARG A 52 -0.38 -5.33 4.46
N LYS A 53 -0.75 -4.06 4.20
CA LYS A 53 -0.34 -3.35 2.98
C LYS A 53 1.10 -2.81 3.10
N THR A 54 1.54 -2.49 4.31
CA THR A 54 2.85 -1.90 4.59
C THR A 54 3.74 -2.77 5.47
N HIS A 55 3.18 -3.77 6.15
CA HIS A 55 3.89 -4.70 7.04
C HIS A 55 3.83 -6.15 6.49
N PRO A 56 4.88 -6.98 6.71
CA PRO A 56 4.92 -8.37 6.27
C PRO A 56 4.05 -9.28 7.17
N MET A 57 2.74 -9.08 7.11
CA MET A 57 1.77 -9.80 7.93
C MET A 57 0.70 -10.48 7.07
N PRO A 58 0.26 -11.70 7.41
CA PRO A 58 -0.79 -12.39 6.67
C PRO A 58 -2.14 -11.68 6.85
N VAL A 59 -2.51 -11.36 8.09
CA VAL A 59 -3.70 -10.56 8.42
C VAL A 59 -3.31 -9.43 9.37
N GLY A 60 -4.07 -8.33 9.37
CA GLY A 60 -3.77 -7.21 10.24
C GLY A 60 -4.55 -5.95 9.86
N GLY A 61 -5.24 -5.40 10.85
CA GLY A 61 -5.88 -4.09 10.80
C GLY A 61 -5.67 -3.38 12.13
N ALA A 62 -5.74 -2.05 12.10
CA ALA A 62 -5.72 -1.22 13.30
C ALA A 62 -6.91 -0.27 13.23
N ALA A 63 -7.52 -0.03 14.40
CA ALA A 63 -8.48 1.04 14.62
C ALA A 63 -8.12 1.73 15.94
N TRP A 64 -8.13 3.06 15.96
CA TRP A 64 -7.82 3.84 17.16
C TRP A 64 -8.57 5.16 17.15
N SER A 65 -8.66 5.82 18.31
CA SER A 65 -9.15 7.20 18.42
C SER A 65 -8.01 8.10 18.88
N PRO A 66 -7.54 9.03 18.03
CA PRO A 66 -6.57 10.04 18.43
C PRO A 66 -7.07 10.95 19.57
N VAL A 67 -8.38 11.22 19.62
CA VAL A 67 -9.02 12.07 20.65
C VAL A 67 -9.50 11.28 21.87
N GLY A 68 -9.16 9.99 21.99
CA GLY A 68 -9.40 9.20 23.20
C GLY A 68 -10.79 8.59 23.35
N PHE A 69 -11.61 8.52 22.29
CA PHE A 69 -12.84 7.73 22.34
C PHE A 69 -12.53 6.24 22.56
N SER A 70 -13.35 5.59 23.39
CA SER A 70 -13.26 4.16 23.60
C SER A 70 -13.74 3.41 22.36
N LEU A 71 -12.97 2.42 21.92
CA LEU A 71 -13.38 1.44 20.92
C LEU A 71 -13.75 0.14 21.65
N SER A 72 -14.80 -0.52 21.17
CA SER A 72 -15.15 -1.85 21.68
C SER A 72 -13.98 -2.80 21.45
N ALA A 73 -13.63 -3.58 22.47
CA ALA A 73 -12.62 -4.62 22.32
C ALA A 73 -13.07 -5.59 21.21
N PRO A 74 -12.18 -5.95 20.27
CA PRO A 74 -12.56 -6.88 19.23
C PRO A 74 -12.87 -8.25 19.85
N SER A 75 -13.81 -8.96 19.25
CA SER A 75 -14.02 -10.37 19.61
C SER A 75 -12.79 -11.20 19.24
N PRO A 76 -12.58 -12.38 19.86
CA PRO A 76 -11.49 -13.28 19.48
C PRO A 76 -11.46 -13.57 17.97
N PRO A 77 -10.31 -13.93 17.40
CA PRO A 77 -10.15 -14.12 15.96
C PRO A 77 -11.23 -15.06 15.40
N SER A 78 -11.95 -14.59 14.38
CA SER A 78 -12.98 -15.40 13.75
C SER A 78 -12.39 -16.61 13.03
N ARG A 79 -13.21 -17.62 12.76
CA ARG A 79 -12.78 -18.77 11.93
C ARG A 79 -12.30 -18.33 10.55
N ALA A 80 -12.96 -17.35 9.95
CA ALA A 80 -12.55 -16.78 8.66
C ALA A 80 -11.19 -16.07 8.75
N CYS A 81 -10.93 -15.32 9.83
CA CYS A 81 -9.64 -14.69 10.10
C CYS A 81 -8.52 -15.73 10.20
N LEU A 82 -8.74 -16.82 10.94
CA LEU A 82 -7.75 -17.89 11.12
C LEU A 82 -7.42 -18.59 9.79
N ILE A 83 -8.43 -19.02 9.03
CA ILE A 83 -8.26 -19.67 7.71
C ILE A 83 -7.52 -18.73 6.75
N SER A 84 -7.90 -17.44 6.73
CA SER A 84 -7.26 -16.43 5.88
C SER A 84 -5.81 -16.20 6.26
N SER A 85 -5.51 -16.18 7.56
CA SER A 85 -4.16 -16.03 8.09
C SER A 85 -3.27 -17.21 7.71
N GLU A 86 -3.75 -18.44 7.86
CA GLU A 86 -3.01 -19.65 7.49
C GLU A 86 -2.73 -19.71 5.99
N ALA A 87 -3.76 -19.47 5.17
CA ALA A 87 -3.61 -19.47 3.71
C ALA A 87 -2.61 -18.40 3.26
N LYS A 88 -2.68 -17.19 3.81
CA LYS A 88 -1.72 -16.13 3.47
C LYS A 88 -0.32 -16.42 3.96
N LEU A 89 -0.16 -16.95 5.17
CA LEU A 89 1.15 -17.34 5.69
C LEU A 89 1.82 -18.38 4.79
N ALA A 90 1.09 -19.43 4.41
CA ALA A 90 1.58 -20.43 3.47
C ALA A 90 1.97 -19.80 2.12
N GLY A 91 1.11 -18.95 1.55
CA GLY A 91 1.41 -18.23 0.32
C GLY A 91 2.65 -17.31 0.42
N MET A 92 2.86 -16.66 1.56
CA MET A 92 4.03 -15.82 1.83
C MET A 92 5.32 -16.65 1.90
N ILE A 93 5.31 -17.78 2.62
CA ILE A 93 6.45 -18.69 2.75
C ILE A 93 6.84 -19.29 1.39
N LEU A 94 5.85 -19.82 0.65
CA LEU A 94 6.09 -20.40 -0.67
C LEU A 94 6.59 -19.36 -1.67
N LYS A 95 6.04 -18.14 -1.64
CA LYS A 95 6.54 -17.04 -2.46
C LYS A 95 7.99 -16.69 -2.12
N GLN A 96 8.36 -16.68 -0.84
CA GLN A 96 9.75 -16.42 -0.44
C GLN A 96 10.68 -17.52 -0.95
N ALA A 97 10.32 -18.78 -0.81
CA ALA A 97 11.09 -19.90 -1.36
C ALA A 97 11.26 -19.81 -2.88
N TYR A 98 10.19 -19.48 -3.61
CA TYR A 98 10.23 -19.22 -5.05
C TYR A 98 11.22 -18.11 -5.41
N LEU A 99 11.20 -16.98 -4.68
CA LEU A 99 12.13 -15.87 -4.91
C LEU A 99 13.59 -16.23 -4.63
N LEU A 100 13.83 -17.19 -3.73
CA LEU A 100 15.16 -17.75 -3.43
C LEU A 100 15.59 -18.84 -4.44
N GLY A 101 14.80 -19.11 -5.48
CA GLY A 101 15.14 -20.05 -6.55
C GLY A 101 14.72 -21.50 -6.29
N ALA A 102 13.93 -21.77 -5.24
CA ALA A 102 13.34 -23.09 -5.05
C ALA A 102 12.37 -23.42 -6.20
N PRO A 103 12.21 -24.71 -6.57
CA PRO A 103 11.36 -25.15 -7.68
C PRO A 103 9.87 -25.15 -7.31
N ILE A 104 9.37 -24.00 -6.85
CA ILE A 104 7.97 -23.78 -6.46
C ILE A 104 7.19 -23.27 -7.67
N ASN A 105 6.00 -23.81 -7.87
CA ASN A 105 5.11 -23.36 -8.92
C ASN A 105 4.52 -21.97 -8.55
N LYS A 106 4.55 -21.01 -9.49
CA LYS A 106 4.10 -19.63 -9.24
C LYS A 106 2.59 -19.56 -8.97
N GLU A 107 1.81 -20.37 -9.66
CA GLU A 107 0.36 -20.43 -9.56
C GLU A 107 -0.07 -20.97 -8.18
N GLU A 108 0.71 -21.88 -7.59
CA GLU A 108 0.44 -22.49 -6.29
C GLU A 108 0.41 -21.47 -5.16
N PHE A 109 1.50 -20.72 -4.95
CA PHE A 109 1.53 -19.73 -3.87
C PHE A 109 0.54 -18.58 -4.12
N ARG A 110 0.25 -18.27 -5.39
CA ARG A 110 -0.77 -17.28 -5.75
C ARG A 110 -2.16 -17.74 -5.34
N ALA A 111 -2.49 -19.01 -5.53
CA ALA A 111 -3.77 -19.57 -5.11
C ALA A 111 -3.97 -19.43 -3.58
N PHE A 112 -2.93 -19.73 -2.79
CA PHE A 112 -2.94 -19.51 -1.34
C PHE A 112 -3.18 -18.05 -0.95
N LEU A 113 -2.45 -17.11 -1.57
CA LEU A 113 -2.60 -15.68 -1.31
C LEU A 113 -4.00 -15.16 -1.70
N SER A 114 -4.53 -15.60 -2.85
CA SER A 114 -5.86 -15.23 -3.33
C SER A 114 -6.96 -15.78 -2.44
N ARG A 115 -6.88 -17.06 -2.04
CA ARG A 115 -7.85 -17.68 -1.13
C ARG A 115 -7.91 -16.95 0.20
N GLY A 116 -6.75 -16.63 0.78
CA GLY A 116 -6.71 -15.90 2.04
C GLY A 116 -7.09 -14.41 1.90
N GLU A 117 -7.02 -13.82 0.70
CA GLU A 117 -7.57 -12.48 0.46
C GLU A 117 -9.10 -12.51 0.43
N ALA A 118 -9.69 -13.52 -0.23
CA ALA A 118 -11.14 -13.66 -0.31
C ALA A 118 -11.79 -13.87 1.06
N GLY A 119 -11.15 -14.61 1.97
CA GLY A 119 -11.65 -14.83 3.33
C GLY A 119 -11.58 -13.60 4.25
N LEU A 120 -10.91 -12.51 3.84
CA LEU A 120 -10.91 -11.23 4.57
C LEU A 120 -12.06 -10.30 4.16
N ALA A 121 -12.89 -10.70 3.19
CA ALA A 121 -14.09 -9.96 2.83
C ALA A 121 -15.27 -10.22 3.79
N ASP A 122 -15.05 -11.06 4.82
CA ASP A 122 -16.03 -11.27 5.89
C ASP A 122 -16.23 -9.98 6.70
N GLU A 123 -17.48 -9.66 7.02
CA GLU A 123 -17.89 -8.41 7.67
C GLU A 123 -17.64 -8.42 9.18
N TYR A 124 -17.26 -9.57 9.75
CA TYR A 124 -17.06 -9.71 11.18
C TYR A 124 -15.73 -9.11 11.66
N VAL A 125 -15.82 -8.05 12.47
CA VAL A 125 -14.66 -7.45 13.15
C VAL A 125 -14.18 -8.39 14.26
N SER A 126 -12.97 -8.91 14.10
CA SER A 126 -12.30 -9.73 15.10
C SER A 126 -10.87 -9.28 15.34
N ASP A 127 -10.27 -9.81 16.40
CA ASP A 127 -8.85 -9.69 16.66
C ASP A 127 -8.04 -10.44 15.57
N ILE A 128 -6.75 -10.13 15.49
CA ILE A 128 -5.80 -10.77 14.58
C ILE A 128 -5.40 -12.15 15.09
N SER A 129 -4.98 -13.02 14.17
CA SER A 129 -4.44 -14.33 14.54
C SER A 129 -3.21 -14.20 15.46
N LYS A 130 -2.96 -15.22 16.28
CA LYS A 130 -1.78 -15.24 17.18
C LYS A 130 -0.47 -15.07 16.41
N ILE A 131 -0.36 -15.68 15.22
CA ILE A 131 0.82 -15.53 14.36
C ILE A 131 0.99 -14.09 13.90
N SER A 132 -0.08 -13.40 13.49
CA SER A 132 -0.01 -11.98 13.13
C SER A 132 0.38 -11.11 14.33
N SER A 133 -0.16 -11.38 15.53
CA SER A 133 0.22 -10.67 16.76
C SER A 133 1.70 -10.85 17.08
N THR A 134 2.23 -12.07 16.97
CA THR A 134 3.66 -12.34 17.14
C THR A 134 4.50 -11.61 16.09
N LEU A 135 4.13 -11.68 14.81
CA LEU A 135 4.85 -10.97 13.75
C LEU A 135 4.88 -9.47 13.99
N LEU A 136 3.75 -8.87 14.40
CA LEU A 136 3.66 -7.45 14.70
C LEU A 136 4.68 -7.02 15.77
N SER A 137 4.92 -7.86 16.78
CA SER A 137 5.91 -7.59 17.84
C SER A 137 7.37 -7.66 17.38
N LEU A 138 7.64 -8.30 16.24
CA LEU A 138 8.98 -8.50 15.68
C LEU A 138 9.32 -7.49 14.57
N ILE A 139 8.31 -6.86 13.98
CA ILE A 139 8.50 -5.93 12.87
C ILE A 139 8.94 -4.57 13.41
N SER A 140 9.94 -3.97 12.75
CA SER A 140 10.28 -2.56 12.92
C SER A 140 9.66 -1.75 11.78
N PRO A 141 8.54 -1.01 12.02
CA PRO A 141 7.94 -0.17 10.99
C PRO A 141 8.92 0.85 10.44
N TRP A 142 9.80 1.39 11.29
CA TRP A 142 10.85 2.33 10.89
C TRP A 142 11.80 1.74 9.84
N CYS A 143 12.27 0.50 10.02
CA CYS A 143 13.14 -0.15 9.04
C CYS A 143 12.41 -0.35 7.69
N LEU A 144 11.14 -0.77 7.72
CA LEU A 144 10.36 -0.97 6.50
C LEU A 144 10.11 0.34 5.76
N ARG A 145 9.78 1.41 6.48
CA ARG A 145 9.63 2.77 5.95
C ARG A 145 10.93 3.26 5.33
N LYS A 146 12.05 3.15 6.06
CA LYS A 146 13.36 3.59 5.59
C LYS A 146 13.71 2.90 4.27
N LYS A 147 13.52 1.57 4.19
CA LYS A 147 13.79 0.83 2.96
C LYS A 147 12.89 1.26 1.80
N ARG A 148 11.60 1.50 2.06
CA ARG A 148 10.67 2.02 1.05
C ARG A 148 11.06 3.40 0.55
N ASP A 149 11.54 4.27 1.44
CA ASP A 149 12.05 5.59 1.07
C ASP A 149 13.31 5.48 0.20
N GLU A 150 14.33 4.73 0.63
CA GLU A 150 15.55 4.48 -0.14
C GLU A 150 15.25 3.98 -1.56
N ASN A 151 14.36 2.99 -1.67
CA ASN A 151 13.92 2.44 -2.95
C ASN A 151 13.17 3.47 -3.81
N PHE A 152 12.29 4.28 -3.21
CA PHE A 152 11.60 5.37 -3.90
C PHE A 152 12.57 6.43 -4.41
N GLN A 153 13.50 6.89 -3.56
CA GLN A 153 14.52 7.89 -3.92
C GLN A 153 15.39 7.41 -5.08
N ALA A 154 15.82 6.14 -5.05
CA ALA A 154 16.60 5.55 -6.14
C ALA A 154 15.83 5.56 -7.48
N LEU A 155 14.52 5.31 -7.45
CA LEU A 155 13.70 5.32 -8.66
C LEU A 155 13.54 6.73 -9.25
N ILE A 156 13.17 7.71 -8.43
CA ILE A 156 12.89 9.08 -8.93
C ILE A 156 14.15 9.82 -9.39
N HIS A 157 15.32 9.52 -8.82
CA HIS A 157 16.59 10.16 -9.18
C HIS A 157 17.37 9.43 -10.28
N SER A 158 16.83 8.33 -10.82
CA SER A 158 17.53 7.53 -11.83
C SER A 158 17.65 8.20 -13.21
N GLY A 159 16.80 9.18 -13.51
CA GLY A 159 16.68 9.77 -14.84
C GLY A 159 16.17 8.82 -15.93
N HIS A 160 15.66 7.63 -15.57
CA HIS A 160 15.13 6.65 -16.52
C HIS A 160 13.61 6.74 -16.73
N ILE A 161 12.94 7.52 -15.87
CA ILE A 161 11.51 7.79 -15.95
C ILE A 161 11.38 9.28 -16.32
N PRO A 162 10.62 9.63 -17.37
CA PRO A 162 10.34 11.02 -17.71
C PRO A 162 9.78 11.74 -16.49
N GLU A 163 10.35 12.91 -16.23
CA GLU A 163 10.10 13.68 -15.03
C GLU A 163 8.63 14.07 -14.87
N GLU A 164 7.99 14.39 -15.99
CA GLU A 164 6.58 14.75 -16.14
C GLU A 164 5.64 13.57 -15.84
N PHE A 165 6.12 12.33 -15.89
CA PHE A 165 5.33 11.15 -15.54
C PHE A 165 5.37 10.85 -14.05
N ILE A 166 6.24 11.48 -13.26
CA ILE A 166 6.28 11.26 -11.81
C ILE A 166 5.25 12.18 -11.15
N ALA A 167 4.15 11.59 -10.66
CA ALA A 167 3.02 12.36 -10.12
C ALA A 167 3.41 13.29 -8.96
N LYS A 168 4.39 12.86 -8.14
CA LYS A 168 4.92 13.67 -7.04
C LYS A 168 6.38 13.32 -6.75
N LYS A 169 7.29 14.23 -7.10
CA LYS A 169 8.74 14.06 -6.88
C LYS A 169 9.19 14.48 -5.48
N SER A 170 8.66 15.60 -5.00
CA SER A 170 8.96 16.14 -3.68
C SER A 170 7.77 15.92 -2.76
N LEU A 171 8.05 15.34 -1.60
CA LEU A 171 7.10 15.12 -0.53
C LEU A 171 7.48 15.99 0.68
N PRO A 172 6.51 16.38 1.52
CA PRO A 172 6.83 17.03 2.78
C PRO A 172 7.81 16.19 3.61
N THR A 173 8.67 16.85 4.38
CA THR A 173 9.66 16.18 5.23
C THR A 173 9.04 15.09 6.09
N GLY A 174 9.64 13.89 6.06
CA GLY A 174 9.18 12.72 6.83
C GLY A 174 8.04 11.92 6.21
N CYS A 175 7.50 12.34 5.05
CA CYS A 175 6.61 11.50 4.25
C CYS A 175 7.39 10.42 3.52
N VAL A 176 6.85 9.20 3.52
CA VAL A 176 7.39 8.10 2.71
C VAL A 176 6.27 7.53 1.87
N PRO A 177 6.34 7.61 0.53
CA PRO A 177 5.22 7.24 -0.30
C PRO A 177 4.96 5.73 -0.21
N PHE A 178 3.69 5.34 -0.33
CA PHE A 178 3.29 3.94 -0.40
C PHE A 178 3.89 3.21 -1.61
N SER A 179 3.98 3.93 -2.73
CA SER A 179 4.46 3.45 -4.02
C SER A 179 4.93 4.63 -4.86
N LEU A 180 5.77 4.39 -5.87
CA LEU A 180 5.97 5.37 -6.94
C LEU A 180 4.70 5.44 -7.79
N VAL A 181 4.08 6.62 -7.90
CA VAL A 181 2.93 6.82 -8.77
C VAL A 181 3.39 7.51 -10.05
N LEU A 182 3.14 6.85 -11.16
CA LEU A 182 3.28 7.42 -12.48
C LEU A 182 1.93 8.01 -12.91
N LEU A 183 1.94 9.19 -13.50
CA LEU A 183 0.78 9.84 -14.09
C LEU A 183 1.05 10.03 -15.59
N LEU A 184 0.45 9.16 -16.41
CA LEU A 184 0.74 9.12 -17.84
C LEU A 184 -0.15 10.12 -18.60
N PRO A 185 0.21 10.51 -19.84
CA PRO A 185 -0.56 11.49 -20.59
C PRO A 185 -1.99 11.06 -20.92
N SER A 186 -2.25 9.74 -21.02
CA SER A 186 -3.55 9.17 -21.32
C SER A 186 -3.71 7.77 -20.74
N GLU A 187 -4.95 7.27 -20.67
CA GLU A 187 -5.23 5.89 -20.27
C GLU A 187 -4.58 4.87 -21.23
N SER A 188 -4.60 5.14 -22.53
CA SER A 188 -3.92 4.31 -23.53
C SER A 188 -2.41 4.21 -23.28
N GLU A 189 -1.76 5.34 -22.94
CA GLU A 189 -0.34 5.33 -22.59
C GLU A 189 -0.07 4.60 -21.28
N ARG A 190 -0.92 4.78 -20.26
CA ARG A 190 -0.86 4.00 -19.02
C ARG A 190 -0.95 2.50 -19.30
N ASP A 191 -1.86 2.06 -20.16
CA ASP A 191 -2.04 0.64 -20.51
C ASP A 191 -0.87 0.10 -21.33
N ARG A 192 -0.33 0.89 -22.27
CA ARG A 192 0.88 0.55 -23.01
C ARG A 192 2.06 0.32 -22.06
N VAL A 193 2.30 1.26 -21.14
CA VAL A 193 3.38 1.18 -20.12
C VAL A 193 3.16 -0.03 -19.21
N LYS A 194 1.95 -0.20 -18.66
CA LYS A 194 1.59 -1.34 -17.80
C LYS A 194 1.85 -2.68 -18.49
N ARG A 195 1.49 -2.82 -19.77
CA ARG A 195 1.73 -4.04 -20.56
C ARG A 195 3.23 -4.33 -20.72
N LYS A 196 4.02 -3.33 -21.15
CA LYS A 196 5.47 -3.47 -21.28
C LYS A 196 6.15 -3.86 -19.96
N LEU A 197 5.67 -3.33 -18.84
CA LEU A 197 6.16 -3.70 -17.51
C LEU A 197 5.85 -5.16 -17.19
N ILE A 198 4.63 -5.61 -17.43
CA ILE A 198 4.20 -7.01 -17.19
C ILE A 198 4.99 -8.00 -18.05
N GLU A 199 5.24 -7.67 -19.33
CA GLU A 199 6.11 -8.45 -20.22
C GLU A 199 7.52 -8.63 -19.64
N ASN A 200 8.02 -7.61 -18.93
CA ASN A 200 9.29 -7.65 -18.21
C ASN A 200 9.19 -8.19 -16.77
N ARG A 201 8.05 -8.79 -16.41
CA ARG A 201 7.73 -9.36 -15.08
C ARG A 201 7.70 -8.33 -13.95
N VAL A 202 7.36 -7.08 -14.25
CA VAL A 202 7.05 -6.02 -13.29
C VAL A 202 5.54 -5.81 -13.28
N TYR A 203 4.90 -5.92 -12.11
CA TYR A 203 3.44 -5.94 -12.01
C TYR A 203 2.92 -4.69 -11.29
N PRO A 204 2.79 -3.55 -11.99
CA PRO A 204 2.22 -2.35 -11.41
C PRO A 204 0.69 -2.48 -11.26
N ALA A 205 0.10 -1.66 -10.40
CA ALA A 205 -1.32 -1.64 -10.10
C ALA A 205 -1.98 -0.33 -10.54
N VAL A 206 -3.26 -0.41 -10.91
CA VAL A 206 -4.15 0.76 -10.94
C VAL A 206 -4.93 0.70 -9.64
N LEU A 207 -4.71 1.67 -8.75
CA LEU A 207 -5.36 1.68 -7.44
C LEU A 207 -6.69 2.43 -7.54
N TRP A 208 -7.73 1.81 -6.97
CA TRP A 208 -9.07 2.37 -6.78
C TRP A 208 -9.61 3.09 -8.02
N PRO A 209 -10.03 2.33 -9.06
CA PRO A 209 -10.66 2.92 -10.24
C PRO A 209 -11.86 3.77 -9.81
N VAL A 210 -11.83 5.05 -10.15
CA VAL A 210 -12.91 5.99 -9.86
C VAL A 210 -13.80 6.14 -11.08
N SER A 211 -15.10 5.97 -10.89
CA SER A 211 -16.07 6.23 -11.95
C SER A 211 -16.14 7.72 -12.27
N SER A 212 -16.24 8.06 -13.56
CA SER A 212 -16.47 9.43 -14.04
C SER A 212 -17.81 10.00 -13.56
N SER A 213 -18.75 9.15 -13.15
CA SER A 213 -20.02 9.56 -12.54
C SER A 213 -19.86 10.14 -11.14
N THR A 214 -18.74 9.89 -10.46
CA THR A 214 -18.49 10.36 -9.09
C THR A 214 -17.77 11.70 -9.08
N ASP A 215 -16.61 11.77 -9.74
CA ASP A 215 -15.82 12.99 -9.89
C ASP A 215 -14.93 12.90 -11.13
N ARG A 216 -15.03 13.89 -12.02
CA ARG A 216 -14.31 13.87 -13.30
C ARG A 216 -12.80 13.99 -13.13
N CYS A 217 -12.35 14.84 -12.20
CA CYS A 217 -10.93 15.04 -11.95
C CYS A 217 -10.28 13.79 -11.37
N SER A 218 -10.93 13.16 -10.38
CA SER A 218 -10.47 11.91 -9.79
C SER A 218 -10.51 10.74 -10.77
N ALA A 219 -11.54 10.66 -11.62
CA ALA A 219 -11.63 9.66 -12.67
C ALA A 219 -10.52 9.81 -13.72
N ASP A 220 -10.22 11.03 -14.16
CA ASP A 220 -9.10 11.32 -15.07
C ASP A 220 -7.74 10.96 -14.45
N PHE A 221 -7.52 11.35 -13.19
CA PHE A 221 -6.29 10.97 -12.49
C PHE A 221 -6.17 9.44 -12.36
N SER A 222 -7.26 8.77 -11.94
CA SER A 222 -7.31 7.32 -11.76
C SER A 222 -7.09 6.55 -13.06
N SER A 223 -7.67 7.00 -14.18
CA SER A 223 -7.53 6.33 -15.48
C SER A 223 -6.12 6.43 -16.04
N ARG A 224 -5.38 7.50 -15.71
CA ARG A 224 -4.02 7.75 -16.21
C ARG A 224 -2.92 7.33 -15.25
N MET A 225 -3.25 6.97 -14.01
CA MET A 225 -2.23 6.64 -13.01
C MET A 225 -1.80 5.18 -13.03
N LEU A 226 -0.55 4.95 -12.63
CA LEU A 226 0.02 3.62 -12.44
C LEU A 226 0.88 3.60 -11.16
N SER A 227 0.50 2.78 -10.20
CA SER A 227 1.23 2.57 -8.95
C SER A 227 2.27 1.47 -9.15
N LEU A 228 3.53 1.83 -8.97
CA LEU A 228 4.68 0.93 -9.00
C LEU A 228 5.17 0.67 -7.58
N PRO A 229 5.03 -0.57 -7.06
CA PRO A 229 5.54 -0.92 -5.74
C PRO A 229 7.06 -0.73 -5.65
N CYS A 230 7.51 -0.12 -4.56
CA CYS A 230 8.93 0.09 -4.24
C CYS A 230 9.19 -0.11 -2.74
N ASP A 231 8.40 -0.96 -2.09
CA ASP A 231 8.46 -1.19 -0.65
C ASP A 231 9.65 -2.05 -0.21
N TYR A 232 9.69 -2.37 1.08
CA TYR A 232 10.76 -3.11 1.76
C TYR A 232 11.07 -4.50 1.17
N ARG A 233 10.18 -5.06 0.35
CA ARG A 233 10.39 -6.38 -0.28
C ARG A 233 11.41 -6.34 -1.42
N TYR A 234 11.76 -5.15 -1.90
CA TYR A 234 12.73 -4.95 -2.97
C TYR A 234 14.11 -4.72 -2.36
N ALA A 235 15.05 -5.62 -2.64
CA ALA A 235 16.46 -5.42 -2.35
C ALA A 235 17.12 -4.54 -3.43
N GLU A 236 18.36 -4.14 -3.18
CA GLU A 236 19.11 -3.29 -4.12
C GLU A 236 19.23 -3.91 -5.54
N PRO A 237 19.51 -5.21 -5.72
CA PRO A 237 19.49 -5.82 -7.05
C PRO A 237 18.13 -5.76 -7.74
N ASP A 238 17.03 -5.84 -6.98
CA ASP A 238 15.67 -5.72 -7.53
C ASP A 238 15.41 -4.31 -8.07
N ILE A 239 15.89 -3.29 -7.35
CA ILE A 239 15.79 -1.88 -7.78
C ILE A 239 16.64 -1.64 -9.03
N PHE A 240 17.88 -2.14 -9.10
CA PHE A 240 18.70 -2.01 -10.32
C PHE A 240 18.07 -2.67 -11.53
N ARG A 241 17.49 -3.86 -11.35
CA ARG A 241 16.72 -4.53 -12.40
C ARG A 241 15.51 -3.68 -12.81
N LEU A 242 14.78 -3.13 -11.85
CA LEU A 242 13.61 -2.29 -12.11
C LEU A 242 14.01 -1.03 -12.91
N LEU A 243 15.10 -0.37 -12.54
CA LEU A 243 15.67 0.77 -13.25
C LEU A 243 16.05 0.45 -14.70
N SER A 244 16.70 -0.69 -14.91
CA SER A 244 17.05 -1.16 -16.25
C SER A 244 15.81 -1.40 -17.12
N ILE A 245 14.71 -1.87 -16.51
CA ILE A 245 13.43 -2.04 -17.19
C ILE A 245 12.78 -0.68 -17.48
N MET A 246 12.79 0.27 -16.52
CA MET A 246 12.26 1.63 -16.75
C MET A 246 12.92 2.28 -17.96
N LYS A 247 14.25 2.18 -18.05
CA LYS A 247 15.01 2.71 -19.20
C LYS A 247 14.51 2.13 -20.52
N LYS A 248 14.29 0.81 -20.60
CA LYS A 248 13.76 0.15 -21.81
C LYS A 248 12.31 0.54 -22.13
N VAL A 249 11.50 0.85 -21.12
CA VAL A 249 10.08 1.17 -21.31
C VAL A 249 9.89 2.60 -21.82
N PHE A 250 10.71 3.54 -21.33
CA PHE A 250 10.54 4.97 -21.57
C PHE A 250 11.57 5.61 -22.52
N VAL A 251 12.74 5.02 -22.71
CA VAL A 251 13.85 5.59 -23.52
C VAL A 251 13.98 4.88 -24.88
N THR A 252 12.85 4.55 -25.51
CA THR A 252 12.76 4.10 -26.92
C THR A 252 11.82 4.98 -27.68
#